data_AF-A0A1V9FXL8-F1
#
_entry.id   AF-A0A1V9FXL8-F1
#
_cell.length_a   1.000
_cell.length_b   1.000
_cell.length_c   1.000
_cell.angle_alpha   90.00
_cell.angle_beta   90.00
_cell.angle_gamma   90.00
#
_symmetry.space_group_name_H-M   'P 1'
#
loop_
_entity.id
_entity.type
_entity.pdbx_description
1 polymer ?
#
loop_
_entity_poly.entity_id
_entity_poly.type
_entity_poly.pdbx_seq_one_letter_code
_entity_poly.pdbx_strand_id
1 'polypeptide(L)'
;MSKNEAYICCIEKRYNMHGAKSRQKNKENVLRRRDVPALVAEIHGVTADHVRKVVRGDRENQEILATYMQIIKNDNLLLQAVKNVIPENTNTDPEK
;
A
#
# COMPACT_ATOMS: atom_id res chain seq x y z
N MET A 1 -24.82 -33.37 -29.93
CA MET A 1 -24.03 -32.51 -29.02
C MET A 1 -24.96 -31.99 -27.94
N SER A 2 -24.73 -32.42 -26.70
CA SER A 2 -25.57 -32.12 -25.55
C SER A 2 -25.32 -30.70 -25.09
N LYS A 3 -26.35 -30.01 -24.56
CA LYS A 3 -26.22 -28.65 -23.96
C LYS A 3 -25.10 -28.59 -22.90
N ASN A 4 -24.73 -29.73 -22.32
CA ASN A 4 -23.68 -29.84 -21.31
C ASN A 4 -22.26 -29.75 -21.90
N GLU A 5 -22.02 -30.18 -23.14
CA GLU A 5 -20.70 -30.05 -23.79
C GLU A 5 -20.37 -28.59 -24.11
N ALA A 6 -21.37 -27.80 -24.49
CA ALA A 6 -21.20 -26.37 -24.74
C ALA A 6 -20.88 -25.59 -23.45
N TYR A 7 -21.43 -26.01 -22.31
CA TYR A 7 -21.17 -25.37 -21.02
C TYR A 7 -19.73 -25.60 -20.53
N ILE A 8 -19.20 -26.80 -20.71
CA ILE A 8 -17.82 -27.15 -20.32
C ILE A 8 -16.80 -26.43 -21.21
N CYS A 9 -17.05 -26.34 -22.53
CA CYS A 9 -16.19 -25.58 -23.46
C CYS A 9 -16.12 -24.08 -23.11
N CYS A 10 -17.23 -23.48 -22.66
CA CYS A 10 -17.25 -22.09 -22.20
C CYS A 10 -16.48 -21.87 -20.88
N ILE A 11 -16.48 -22.86 -19.98
CA ILE A 11 -15.72 -22.80 -18.72
C ILE A 11 -14.22 -22.93 -19.01
N GLU A 12 -13.81 -23.91 -19.80
CA GLU A 12 -12.38 -24.11 -20.13
C GLU A 12 -11.79 -22.91 -20.88
N LYS A 13 -12.56 -22.27 -21.77
CA LYS A 13 -12.13 -21.03 -22.44
C LYS A 13 -12.00 -19.83 -21.49
N ARG A 14 -12.71 -19.80 -20.36
CA ARG A 14 -12.56 -18.74 -19.34
C ARG A 14 -11.29 -18.89 -18.50
N TYR A 15 -10.82 -20.12 -18.25
CA TYR A 15 -9.59 -20.35 -17.48
C TYR A 15 -8.31 -20.32 -18.32
N ASN A 16 -8.42 -20.36 -19.66
CA ASN A 16 -7.27 -20.30 -20.57
C ASN A 16 -6.90 -18.90 -21.08
N MET A 17 -7.47 -17.83 -20.54
CA MET A 17 -6.94 -16.48 -20.77
C MET A 17 -5.76 -16.19 -19.85
N HIS A 18 -4.65 -16.84 -20.17
CA HIS A 18 -3.30 -16.36 -19.89
C HIS A 18 -3.10 -15.01 -20.56
N GLY A 19 -3.52 -13.95 -19.87
CA GLY A 19 -3.06 -12.58 -20.07
C GLY A 19 -2.13 -12.17 -18.95
N ALA A 20 -1.19 -13.04 -18.55
CA ALA A 20 -0.16 -12.73 -17.56
C ALA A 20 0.83 -11.70 -18.14
N LYS A 21 0.43 -10.42 -18.20
CA LYS A 21 1.40 -9.33 -18.23
C LYS A 21 1.94 -9.16 -16.82
N SER A 22 2.84 -10.06 -16.43
CA SER A 22 3.71 -9.82 -15.28
C SER A 22 4.62 -8.65 -15.66
N ARG A 23 4.17 -7.43 -15.37
CA ARG A 23 5.06 -6.28 -15.34
C ARG A 23 5.97 -6.53 -14.14
N GLN A 24 7.12 -7.17 -14.38
CA GLN A 24 8.24 -7.16 -13.45
C GLN A 24 8.63 -5.69 -13.26
N LYS A 25 7.95 -5.01 -12.33
CA LYS A 25 8.41 -3.74 -11.82
C LYS A 25 9.71 -4.08 -11.12
N ASN A 26 10.82 -3.54 -11.61
CA ASN A 26 12.09 -3.50 -10.90
C ASN A 26 11.77 -3.29 -9.42
N LYS A 27 12.05 -4.30 -8.58
CA LYS A 27 12.10 -4.15 -7.12
C LYS A 27 13.39 -3.40 -6.82
N GLU A 28 13.55 -2.25 -7.43
CA GLU A 28 14.48 -1.25 -6.97
C GLU A 28 13.96 -0.93 -5.57
N ASN A 29 14.75 -1.31 -4.57
CA ASN A 29 14.59 -0.93 -3.19
C ASN A 29 14.78 0.59 -3.08
N VAL A 30 13.91 1.35 -3.74
CA VAL A 30 13.53 2.68 -3.27
C VAL A 30 13.17 2.43 -1.82
N LEU A 31 13.84 3.09 -0.88
CA LEU A 31 13.48 3.11 0.53
C LEU A 31 12.01 3.57 0.62
N ARG A 32 11.08 2.64 0.46
CA ARG A 32 9.67 2.95 0.23
C ARG A 32 9.16 3.45 1.56
N ARG A 33 8.65 4.68 1.57
CA ARG A 33 7.70 5.14 2.60
C ARG A 33 6.83 3.94 2.96
N ARG A 34 6.83 3.53 4.24
CA ARG A 34 6.01 2.40 4.72
C ARG A 34 4.63 2.52 4.06
N ASP A 35 4.15 1.45 3.41
CA ASP A 35 2.82 1.45 2.79
C ASP A 35 1.79 1.36 3.93
N VAL A 36 1.48 2.51 4.54
CA VAL A 36 0.55 2.63 5.68
C VAL A 36 -0.80 1.97 5.37
N PRO A 37 -1.39 2.13 4.17
CA PRO A 37 -2.59 1.39 3.79
C PRO A 37 -2.46 -0.13 3.88
N ALA A 38 -1.30 -0.71 3.55
CA ALA A 38 -1.08 -2.15 3.64
C ALA A 38 -0.99 -2.61 5.10
N LEU A 39 -0.32 -1.83 5.95
CA LEU A 39 -0.21 -2.12 7.38
C LEU A 39 -1.57 -2.07 8.08
N VAL A 40 -2.35 -1.01 7.83
CA VAL A 40 -3.71 -0.88 8.38
C VAL A 40 -4.63 -1.99 7.89
N ALA A 41 -4.48 -2.40 6.63
CA ALA A 41 -5.23 -3.50 6.06
C ALA A 41 -4.96 -4.83 6.78
N GLU A 42 -3.70 -5.10 7.12
CA GLU A 42 -3.30 -6.28 7.90
C GLU A 42 -3.89 -6.26 9.32
N ILE A 43 -3.86 -5.10 10.00
CA ILE A 43 -4.43 -4.94 11.36
C ILE A 43 -5.94 -5.23 11.38
N HIS A 44 -6.66 -4.74 10.38
CA HIS A 44 -8.13 -4.80 10.33
C HIS A 44 -8.66 -5.99 9.51
N GLY A 45 -7.80 -6.83 8.93
CA GLY A 45 -8.20 -7.95 8.09
C GLY A 45 -8.93 -7.56 6.80
N VAL A 46 -8.66 -6.36 6.27
CA VAL A 46 -9.27 -5.82 5.05
C VAL A 46 -8.25 -5.72 3.91
N THR A 47 -8.67 -5.28 2.74
CA THR A 47 -7.73 -5.03 1.63
C THR A 47 -7.16 -3.60 1.71
N ALA A 48 -5.92 -3.42 1.25
CA ALA A 48 -5.31 -2.08 1.17
C ALA A 48 -6.11 -1.11 0.28
N ASP A 49 -6.83 -1.61 -0.73
CA ASP A 49 -7.73 -0.80 -1.55
C ASP A 49 -8.92 -0.27 -0.75
N HIS A 50 -9.49 -1.09 0.14
CA HIS A 50 -10.54 -0.66 1.04
C HIS A 50 -10.07 0.46 1.97
N VAL A 51 -8.88 0.33 2.56
CA VAL A 51 -8.28 1.39 3.39
C VAL A 51 -8.09 2.69 2.60
N ARG A 52 -7.58 2.62 1.37
CA ARG A 52 -7.42 3.82 0.52
C ARG A 52 -8.76 4.51 0.21
N LYS A 53 -9.83 3.74 0.00
CA LYS A 53 -11.19 4.27 -0.20
C LYS A 53 -11.72 4.96 1.07
N VAL A 54 -11.49 4.37 2.24
CA VAL A 54 -11.85 5.01 3.52
C VAL A 54 -11.11 6.32 3.72
N VAL A 55 -9.79 6.34 3.49
CA VAL A 55 -8.98 7.56 3.62
C VAL A 55 -9.37 8.65 2.62
N ARG A 56 -9.83 8.28 1.42
CA ARG A 56 -10.35 9.23 0.41
C ARG A 56 -11.74 9.78 0.74
N GLY A 57 -12.48 9.14 1.66
CA GLY A 57 -13.87 9.46 1.93
C GLY A 57 -14.88 8.74 1.02
N ASP A 58 -14.43 7.82 0.17
CA ASP A 58 -15.31 7.00 -0.68
C ASP A 58 -16.11 5.97 0.14
N ARG A 59 -15.68 5.70 1.38
CA ARG A 59 -16.32 4.79 2.33
C ARG A 59 -16.20 5.32 3.75
N GLU A 60 -17.21 5.07 4.56
CA GLU A 60 -17.20 5.42 5.98
C GLU A 60 -16.73 4.23 6.82
N ASN A 61 -15.59 4.39 7.49
CA ASN A 61 -15.12 3.50 8.55
C ASN A 61 -14.20 4.28 9.49
N GLN A 62 -14.72 4.66 10.65
CA GLN A 62 -14.02 5.51 11.61
C GLN A 62 -12.82 4.79 12.26
N GLU A 63 -12.91 3.48 12.49
CA GLU A 63 -11.85 2.70 13.15
C GLU A 63 -10.60 2.60 12.26
N ILE A 64 -10.81 2.30 10.98
CA ILE A 64 -9.73 2.26 9.98
C ILE A 64 -9.08 3.64 9.84
N LEU A 65 -9.91 4.69 9.77
CA LEU A 65 -9.41 6.06 9.65
C LEU A 65 -8.60 6.49 10.90
N ALA A 66 -9.10 6.19 12.09
CA ALA A 66 -8.41 6.49 13.35
C ALA A 66 -7.06 5.78 13.44
N THR A 67 -7.01 4.49 13.10
CA THR A 67 -5.78 3.71 13.08
C THR A 67 -4.77 4.28 12.08
N TYR A 68 -5.23 4.62 10.88
CA TYR A 68 -4.41 5.24 9.84
C TYR A 68 -3.79 6.57 10.30
N MET A 69 -4.59 7.44 10.90
CA MET A 69 -4.12 8.73 11.42
C MET A 69 -3.13 8.57 12.58
N GLN A 70 -3.36 7.59 13.47
CA GLN A 70 -2.47 7.32 14.59
C GLN A 70 -1.07 6.89 14.11
N ILE A 71 -0.99 6.04 13.09
CA ILE A 71 0.29 5.59 12.52
C ILE A 71 1.05 6.78 11.93
N ILE A 72 0.39 7.63 11.13
CA ILE A 72 1.01 8.83 10.56
C ILE A 72 1.50 9.78 11.65
N LYS A 73 0.71 9.99 12.71
CA LYS A 73 1.08 10.84 13.83
C LYS A 73 2.34 10.31 14.52
N ASN A 74 2.41 9.01 14.78
CA ASN A 74 3.56 8.38 15.41
C ASN A 74 4.82 8.47 14.53
N ASP A 75 4.69 8.26 13.22
CA ASP A 75 5.81 8.39 12.27
C ASP A 75 6.36 9.83 12.26
N ASN A 76 5.46 10.83 12.30
CA ASN A 76 5.87 12.24 12.38
C ASN A 76 6.59 12.57 13.70
N LEU A 77 6.11 12.04 14.83
CA LEU A 77 6.77 12.21 16.13
C LEU A 77 8.16 11.58 16.14
N LEU A 78 8.31 10.39 15.54
CA LEU A 78 9.60 9.72 15.40
C LEU A 78 10.56 10.57 14.57
N LEU A 79 10.11 11.12 13.44
CA LEU A 79 10.92 12.01 12.60
C LEU A 79 11.37 13.27 13.35
N GLN A 80 10.49 13.87 14.18
CA GLN A 80 10.84 15.02 15.00
C GLN A 80 11.87 14.67 16.08
N ALA A 81 11.68 13.53 16.76
CA ALA A 81 12.63 13.06 17.76
C ALA A 81 14.02 12.81 17.15
N VAL A 82 14.08 12.19 15.96
CA VAL A 82 15.33 11.98 15.23
C VAL A 82 16.00 13.31 14.87
N LYS A 83 15.25 14.29 14.37
CA LYS A 83 15.79 15.62 14.06
C LYS A 83 16.39 16.31 15.29
N ASN A 84 15.75 16.19 16.45
CA ASN A 84 16.22 16.81 17.69
C ASN A 84 17.48 16.14 18.26
N VAL A 85 17.71 14.86 17.96
CA VAL A 85 18.86 14.09 18.45
C VAL A 85 20.10 14.28 17.57
N ILE A 86 19.93 14.55 16.28
CA ILE A 86 21.05 14.75 15.36
C ILE A 86 21.59 16.18 15.57
N PRO A 87 22.83 16.37 16.06
CA PRO A 87 23.45 17.69 16.09
C PRO A 87 23.54 18.21 14.65
N GLU A 88 23.15 19.46 14.41
CA GLU A 88 23.28 20.15 13.12
C GLU A 88 24.77 20.38 12.76
N ASN A 89 25.54 19.32 12.53
CA ASN A 89 26.95 19.40 12.15
C ASN A 89 27.18 18.83 10.76
N THR A 90 26.48 19.36 9.75
CA THR A 90 26.93 19.27 8.34
C THR A 90 26.51 20.49 7.52
N ASN A 91 26.56 21.70 8.08
CA ASN A 91 26.87 22.86 7.27
C ASN A 91 28.39 23.05 7.39
N THR A 92 29.15 22.37 6.52
CA THR A 92 30.42 22.94 6.12
C THR A 92 30.08 24.29 5.52
N ASP A 93 30.37 25.37 6.25
CA ASP A 93 30.54 26.68 5.67
C ASP A 93 31.41 26.51 4.41
N PRO A 94 30.99 26.95 3.22
CA PRO A 94 31.96 27.24 2.20
C PRO A 94 32.78 28.42 2.75
N GLU A 95 33.91 28.10 3.36
CA GLU A 95 34.94 29.08 3.69
C GLU A 95 35.28 29.90 2.43
N LYS A 96 35.12 31.22 2.59
CA LYS A 96 35.66 32.33 1.76
C LYS A 96 35.07 32.61 0.38
#